data_AF-A0A0S8AS61-F1
#
_entry.id   AF-A0A0S8AS61-F1
#
_cell.length_a   1.000
_cell.length_b   1.000
_cell.length_c   1.000
_cell.angle_alpha   90.00
_cell.angle_beta   90.00
_cell.angle_gamma   90.00
#
_symmetry.space_group_name_H-M   'P 1'
#
loop_
_entity.id
_entity.type
_entity.pdbx_description
1 polymer ?
#
loop_
_entity_poly.entity_id
_entity_poly.type
_entity_poly.pdbx_seq_one_letter_code
_entity_poly.pdbx_strand_id
1 'polypeptide(L)'
;MHSVRNERGIALAVAIFALVVIGALVAGSFFFGMQEQRVGRNSIRLQQAFAAAEEGATLKVAGWNTVVYNNMAIGDTLPFSGTVAANGGWYRGSVRRLNNALYLVRSEGFSRDSTSRQQVGMLVRLRPLEISVKAALETQGELKLGGSSDIDGHDTHPAGWACGAYAADRAGVRIKDSTLISTAGCSGFSCVDGVPKIDQDPTIDDSTLTTFGDVPWVDLIGLANKVIGPGTYKAEPSLTGTQCNLTDPKNWGSPLSPAGPCGNYFPVVYATGDITVNGVQGQGILLVDGNLSVQGGFEFYGPVIVRGALSTAGTGGHFNGGVIAANVDLDQSSVLGDAIVSFSSCAIARAVNGAASGAKLKERSWVNLN
;
A
#
# COMPACT_ATOMS: atom_id res chain seq x y z
N MET A 1 -103.14 1.24 -17.45
CA MET A 1 -103.20 -0.05 -16.73
C MET A 1 -101.92 -0.81 -17.08
N HIS A 2 -101.03 -1.01 -16.10
CA HIS A 2 -99.76 -1.73 -16.25
C HIS A 2 -100.01 -3.19 -16.67
N SER A 3 -99.22 -3.69 -17.61
CA SER A 3 -99.01 -5.14 -17.81
C SER A 3 -97.55 -5.38 -18.15
N VAL A 4 -96.94 -6.18 -17.28
CA VAL A 4 -95.50 -6.39 -17.09
C VAL A 4 -94.94 -7.19 -18.25
N ARG A 5 -94.00 -6.57 -18.99
CA ARG A 5 -93.23 -7.25 -20.04
C ARG A 5 -92.40 -8.37 -19.38
N ASN A 6 -92.56 -9.60 -19.86
CA ASN A 6 -91.99 -10.79 -19.25
C ASN A 6 -90.48 -10.89 -19.55
N GLU A 7 -89.64 -10.21 -18.75
CA GLU A 7 -88.16 -10.22 -18.85
C GLU A 7 -87.49 -11.41 -18.12
N ARG A 8 -88.26 -12.41 -17.70
CA ARG A 8 -87.81 -13.49 -16.78
C ARG A 8 -86.78 -14.47 -17.37
N GLY A 9 -86.54 -14.47 -18.68
CA GLY A 9 -85.55 -15.34 -19.34
C GLY A 9 -84.16 -14.73 -19.54
N ILE A 10 -84.05 -13.41 -19.69
CA ILE A 10 -82.78 -12.71 -19.98
C ILE A 10 -82.00 -12.41 -18.69
N ALA A 11 -82.69 -12.24 -17.55
CA ALA A 11 -82.06 -11.89 -16.28
C ALA A 11 -81.02 -12.91 -15.81
N LEU A 12 -81.28 -14.22 -15.99
CA LEU A 12 -80.34 -15.29 -15.63
C LEU A 12 -79.08 -15.26 -16.51
N ALA A 13 -79.26 -15.10 -17.83
CA ALA A 13 -78.13 -15.06 -18.77
C ALA A 13 -77.25 -13.82 -18.53
N VAL A 14 -77.85 -12.66 -18.26
CA VAL A 14 -77.13 -11.42 -17.91
C VAL A 14 -76.41 -11.57 -16.57
N ALA A 15 -77.03 -12.21 -15.57
CA ALA A 15 -76.39 -12.46 -14.28
C ALA A 15 -75.19 -13.41 -14.40
N ILE A 16 -75.31 -14.50 -15.17
CA ILE A 16 -74.20 -15.43 -15.41
C ILE A 16 -73.08 -14.72 -16.18
N PHE A 17 -73.40 -13.96 -17.23
CA PHE A 17 -72.42 -13.19 -17.97
C PHE A 17 -71.71 -12.17 -17.07
N ALA A 18 -72.45 -11.43 -16.24
CA ALA A 18 -71.89 -10.49 -15.28
C ALA A 18 -70.97 -11.20 -14.27
N LEU A 19 -71.36 -12.37 -13.75
CA LEU A 19 -70.51 -13.16 -12.84
C LEU A 19 -69.23 -13.65 -13.50
N VAL A 20 -69.29 -14.09 -14.77
CA VAL A 20 -68.10 -14.50 -15.54
C VAL A 20 -67.18 -13.31 -15.78
N VAL A 21 -67.72 -12.15 -16.15
CA VAL A 21 -66.94 -10.92 -16.36
C VAL A 21 -66.29 -10.47 -15.05
N ILE A 22 -67.03 -10.45 -13.94
CA ILE A 22 -66.48 -10.11 -12.61
C ILE A 22 -65.40 -11.11 -12.22
N GLY A 23 -65.63 -12.42 -12.41
CA GLY A 23 -64.66 -13.47 -12.13
C GLY A 23 -63.37 -13.30 -12.93
N ALA A 24 -63.49 -12.97 -14.22
CA ALA A 24 -62.34 -12.69 -15.09
C ALA A 24 -61.57 -11.43 -14.65
N LEU A 25 -62.27 -10.36 -14.27
CA LEU A 25 -61.65 -9.12 -13.77
C LEU A 25 -60.91 -9.34 -12.45
N VAL A 26 -61.51 -10.09 -11.51
CA VAL A 26 -60.90 -10.44 -10.23
C VAL A 26 -59.68 -11.35 -10.44
N ALA A 27 -59.79 -12.39 -11.28
CA ALA A 27 -58.65 -13.24 -11.62
C ALA A 27 -57.52 -12.44 -12.28
N GLY A 28 -57.86 -11.51 -13.17
CA GLY A 28 -56.92 -10.58 -13.80
C GLY A 28 -56.18 -9.72 -12.78
N SER A 29 -56.88 -9.07 -11.86
CA SER A 29 -56.28 -8.21 -10.84
C SER A 29 -55.38 -8.98 -9.86
N PHE A 30 -55.80 -10.18 -9.42
CA PHE A 30 -54.96 -11.05 -8.60
C PHE A 30 -53.70 -11.53 -9.33
N PHE A 31 -53.80 -11.86 -10.61
CA PHE A 31 -52.65 -12.27 -11.43
C PHE A 31 -51.63 -11.14 -11.59
N PHE A 32 -52.08 -9.93 -11.90
CA PHE A 32 -51.21 -8.75 -11.96
C PHE A 32 -50.56 -8.44 -10.60
N GLY A 33 -51.32 -8.48 -9.51
CA GLY A 33 -50.78 -8.26 -8.16
C GLY A 33 -49.70 -9.27 -7.76
N MET A 34 -49.87 -10.55 -8.11
CA MET A 34 -48.84 -11.57 -7.86
C MET A 34 -47.59 -11.37 -8.72
N GLN A 35 -47.75 -10.93 -9.98
CA GLN A 35 -46.60 -10.60 -10.83
C GLN A 35 -45.81 -9.43 -10.29
N GLU A 36 -46.47 -8.33 -9.91
CA GLU A 36 -45.81 -7.16 -9.32
C GLU A 36 -45.06 -7.53 -8.03
N GLN A 37 -45.66 -8.37 -7.18
CA GLN A 37 -44.99 -8.83 -5.96
C GLN A 37 -43.72 -9.65 -6.27
N ARG A 38 -43.75 -10.50 -7.29
CA ARG A 38 -42.57 -11.29 -7.72
C ARG A 38 -41.50 -10.40 -8.33
N VAL A 39 -41.88 -9.46 -9.21
CA VAL A 39 -40.96 -8.50 -9.82
C VAL A 39 -40.31 -7.62 -8.74
N GLY A 40 -41.09 -7.11 -7.79
CA GLY A 40 -40.59 -6.31 -6.67
C GLY A 40 -39.59 -7.08 -5.80
N ARG A 41 -39.92 -8.32 -5.40
CA ARG A 41 -39.01 -9.16 -4.62
C ARG A 41 -37.73 -9.52 -5.38
N ASN A 42 -37.83 -9.81 -6.67
CA ASN A 42 -36.67 -10.10 -7.50
C ASN A 42 -35.77 -8.86 -7.68
N SER A 43 -36.37 -7.68 -7.86
CA SER A 43 -35.65 -6.41 -7.92
C SER A 43 -34.86 -6.13 -6.64
N ILE A 44 -35.49 -6.32 -5.46
CA ILE A 44 -34.81 -6.17 -4.17
C ILE A 44 -33.64 -7.16 -4.03
N ARG A 45 -33.82 -8.42 -4.38
CA ARG A 45 -32.75 -9.43 -4.32
C ARG A 45 -31.61 -9.13 -5.29
N LEU A 46 -31.92 -8.62 -6.48
CA LEU A 46 -30.93 -8.19 -7.46
C LEU A 46 -30.10 -7.02 -6.91
N GLN A 47 -30.76 -6.03 -6.31
CA GLN A 47 -30.09 -4.91 -5.65
C GLN A 47 -29.22 -5.36 -4.47
N GLN A 48 -29.68 -6.32 -3.67
CA GLN A 48 -28.88 -6.92 -2.59
C GLN A 48 -27.63 -7.61 -3.13
N ALA A 49 -27.78 -8.45 -4.15
CA ALA A 49 -26.65 -9.13 -4.77
C ALA A 49 -25.65 -8.14 -5.40
N PHE A 50 -26.15 -7.08 -6.03
CA PHE A 50 -25.34 -6.00 -6.58
C PHE A 50 -24.55 -5.26 -5.49
N ALA A 51 -25.24 -4.83 -4.43
CA ALA A 51 -24.62 -4.15 -3.29
C ALA A 51 -23.53 -5.03 -2.65
N ALA A 52 -23.79 -6.33 -2.49
CA ALA A 52 -22.79 -7.27 -1.99
C ALA A 52 -21.56 -7.37 -2.89
N ALA A 53 -21.76 -7.38 -4.22
CA ALA A 53 -20.67 -7.43 -5.18
C ALA A 53 -19.81 -6.15 -5.10
N GLU A 54 -20.45 -4.98 -5.09
CA GLU A 54 -19.78 -3.68 -4.99
C GLU A 54 -19.04 -3.47 -3.68
N GLU A 55 -19.64 -3.87 -2.56
CA GLU A 55 -19.01 -3.83 -1.25
C GLU A 55 -17.78 -4.74 -1.21
N GLY A 56 -17.89 -5.97 -1.70
CA GLY A 56 -16.77 -6.90 -1.78
C GLY A 56 -15.59 -6.33 -2.58
N ALA A 57 -15.86 -5.75 -3.75
CA ALA A 57 -14.82 -5.09 -4.55
C ALA A 57 -14.23 -3.86 -3.83
N THR A 58 -15.08 -3.00 -3.27
CA THR A 58 -14.65 -1.75 -2.61
C THR A 58 -13.85 -2.02 -1.34
N LEU A 59 -14.27 -2.97 -0.50
CA LEU A 59 -13.53 -3.37 0.69
C LEU A 59 -12.17 -3.98 0.34
N LYS A 60 -12.05 -4.69 -0.79
CA LYS A 60 -10.74 -5.23 -1.20
C LYS A 60 -9.80 -4.14 -1.70
N VAL A 61 -10.30 -3.12 -2.37
CA VAL A 61 -9.48 -1.97 -2.75
C VAL A 61 -9.13 -1.11 -1.53
N ALA A 62 -10.08 -0.86 -0.63
CA ALA A 62 -9.84 -0.06 0.57
C ALA A 62 -8.85 -0.74 1.54
N GLY A 63 -8.97 -2.06 1.71
CA GLY A 63 -8.06 -2.88 2.52
C GLY A 63 -6.96 -3.53 1.69
N TRP A 64 -6.40 -2.83 0.70
CA TRP A 64 -5.37 -3.39 -0.18
C TRP A 64 -4.16 -3.87 0.62
N ASN A 65 -3.90 -5.18 0.59
CA ASN A 65 -2.73 -5.74 1.25
C ASN A 65 -1.52 -5.64 0.31
N THR A 66 -0.70 -4.62 0.51
CA THR A 66 0.49 -4.34 -0.32
C THR A 66 1.46 -5.51 -0.32
N VAL A 67 1.67 -6.16 0.82
CA VAL A 67 2.59 -7.28 0.96
C VAL A 67 2.13 -8.50 0.16
N VAL A 68 0.84 -8.79 0.16
CA VAL A 68 0.29 -9.96 -0.54
C VAL A 68 0.14 -9.67 -2.03
N TYR A 69 -0.55 -8.59 -2.40
CA TYR A 69 -0.93 -8.36 -3.79
C TYR A 69 0.23 -7.83 -4.64
N ASN A 70 1.09 -6.96 -4.10
CA ASN A 70 2.19 -6.39 -4.88
C ASN A 70 3.30 -7.43 -5.18
N ASN A 71 3.31 -8.54 -4.44
CA ASN A 71 4.23 -9.67 -4.62
C ASN A 71 3.68 -10.81 -5.49
N MET A 72 2.42 -10.74 -5.95
CA MET A 72 1.87 -11.72 -6.89
C MET A 72 2.66 -11.71 -8.21
N ALA A 73 2.88 -12.86 -8.84
CA ALA A 73 3.42 -12.85 -10.20
C ALA A 73 2.40 -12.25 -11.18
N ILE A 74 2.86 -11.67 -12.29
CA ILE A 74 1.95 -11.19 -13.33
C ILE A 74 1.13 -12.37 -13.85
N GLY A 75 -0.19 -12.23 -13.88
CA GLY A 75 -1.12 -13.28 -14.26
C GLY A 75 -1.73 -14.05 -13.08
N ASP A 76 -1.07 -14.04 -11.91
CA ASP A 76 -1.56 -14.72 -10.71
C ASP A 76 -2.90 -14.17 -10.24
N THR A 77 -3.66 -15.02 -9.56
CA THR A 77 -4.98 -14.71 -9.05
C THR A 77 -5.13 -15.22 -7.63
N LEU A 78 -5.54 -14.35 -6.70
CA LEU A 78 -5.82 -14.70 -5.30
C LEU A 78 -7.30 -14.52 -4.97
N PRO A 79 -7.96 -15.54 -4.40
CA PRO A 79 -9.38 -15.46 -4.04
C PRO A 79 -9.60 -14.63 -2.77
N PHE A 80 -10.80 -14.08 -2.63
CA PHE A 80 -11.29 -13.51 -1.38
C PHE A 80 -12.79 -13.79 -1.21
N SER A 81 -13.30 -13.68 0.00
CA SER A 81 -14.73 -13.77 0.30
C SER A 81 -15.08 -13.02 1.58
N GLY A 82 -16.36 -12.73 1.76
CA GLY A 82 -16.87 -12.08 2.96
C GLY A 82 -18.39 -11.97 2.96
N THR A 83 -18.93 -11.47 4.06
CA THR A 83 -20.36 -11.18 4.21
C THR A 83 -20.58 -9.68 4.26
N VAL A 84 -21.76 -9.25 3.79
CA VAL A 84 -22.20 -7.85 3.90
C VAL A 84 -22.69 -7.59 5.32
N ALA A 85 -22.44 -6.37 5.83
CA ALA A 85 -22.96 -5.94 7.11
C ALA A 85 -24.50 -6.12 7.22
N ALA A 86 -25.00 -6.32 8.44
CA ALA A 86 -26.43 -6.47 8.73
C ALA A 86 -27.14 -7.60 7.93
N ASN A 87 -26.42 -8.67 7.55
CA ASN A 87 -26.94 -9.80 6.76
C ASN A 87 -27.48 -9.40 5.37
N GLY A 88 -26.90 -8.38 4.73
CA GLY A 88 -27.31 -7.92 3.39
C GLY A 88 -27.02 -8.88 2.23
N GLY A 89 -26.28 -9.96 2.48
CA GLY A 89 -25.81 -10.90 1.46
C GLY A 89 -24.38 -11.36 1.76
N TRP A 90 -23.75 -11.95 0.77
CA TRP A 90 -22.34 -12.34 0.84
C TRP A 90 -21.67 -12.21 -0.52
N TYR A 91 -20.35 -12.17 -0.53
CA TYR A 91 -19.57 -12.04 -1.75
C TYR A 91 -18.37 -12.98 -1.74
N ARG A 92 -17.92 -13.32 -2.95
CA ARG A 92 -16.62 -13.95 -3.20
C ARG A 92 -16.04 -13.36 -4.46
N GLY A 93 -14.73 -13.41 -4.59
CA GLY A 93 -14.07 -12.75 -5.70
C GLY A 93 -12.63 -13.16 -5.82
N SER A 94 -11.92 -12.42 -6.66
CA SER A 94 -10.50 -12.62 -6.88
C SER A 94 -9.81 -11.31 -7.25
N VAL A 95 -8.58 -11.14 -6.77
CA VAL A 95 -7.64 -10.13 -7.25
C VAL A 95 -6.72 -10.82 -8.25
N ARG A 96 -6.59 -10.27 -9.46
CA ARG A 96 -5.66 -10.76 -10.49
C ARG A 96 -4.66 -9.67 -10.84
N ARG A 97 -3.37 -9.98 -10.82
CA ARG A 97 -2.33 -9.05 -11.29
C ARG A 97 -2.28 -9.08 -12.82
N LEU A 98 -2.51 -7.94 -13.45
CA LEU A 98 -2.52 -7.81 -14.91
C LEU A 98 -1.14 -7.43 -15.46
N ASN A 99 -0.42 -6.56 -14.75
CA ASN A 99 0.96 -6.17 -15.04
C ASN A 99 1.63 -5.62 -13.76
N ASN A 100 2.73 -4.87 -13.90
CA ASN A 100 3.45 -4.31 -12.76
C ASN A 100 2.60 -3.42 -11.85
N ALA A 101 1.64 -2.67 -12.39
CA ALA A 101 0.87 -1.65 -11.67
C ALA A 101 -0.65 -1.83 -11.75
N LEU A 102 -1.17 -2.70 -12.60
CA LEU A 102 -2.61 -2.89 -12.83
C LEU A 102 -3.09 -4.24 -12.30
N TYR A 103 -4.26 -4.20 -11.68
CA TYR A 103 -4.95 -5.34 -11.10
C TYR A 103 -6.43 -5.32 -11.50
N LEU A 104 -7.00 -6.51 -11.63
CA LEU A 104 -8.44 -6.70 -11.77
C LEU A 104 -8.98 -7.28 -10.47
N VAL A 105 -9.85 -6.54 -9.79
CA VAL A 105 -10.64 -7.03 -8.67
C VAL A 105 -12.00 -7.43 -9.22
N ARG A 106 -12.30 -8.73 -9.20
CA ARG A 106 -13.61 -9.26 -9.58
C ARG A 106 -14.35 -9.69 -8.31
N SER A 107 -15.60 -9.28 -8.17
CA SER A 107 -16.44 -9.63 -7.03
C SER A 107 -17.79 -10.14 -7.52
N GLU A 108 -18.17 -11.33 -7.07
CA GLU A 108 -19.50 -11.93 -7.22
C GLU A 108 -20.25 -11.73 -5.91
N GLY A 109 -21.38 -11.02 -5.97
CA GLY A 109 -22.27 -10.81 -4.83
C GLY A 109 -23.53 -11.65 -4.94
N PHE A 110 -24.02 -12.10 -3.79
CA PHE A 110 -25.18 -12.97 -3.64
C PHE A 110 -26.18 -12.32 -2.67
N SER A 111 -27.47 -12.42 -2.99
CA SER A 111 -28.53 -12.03 -2.05
C SER A 111 -28.45 -12.84 -0.77
N ARG A 112 -29.10 -12.38 0.30
CA ARG A 112 -29.11 -13.09 1.60
C ARG A 112 -29.56 -14.56 1.49
N ASP A 113 -30.55 -14.83 0.66
CA ASP A 113 -31.08 -16.18 0.39
C ASP A 113 -30.31 -16.92 -0.72
N SER A 114 -29.25 -16.31 -1.27
CA SER A 114 -28.43 -16.83 -2.38
C SER A 114 -29.20 -17.13 -3.67
N THR A 115 -30.41 -16.55 -3.83
CA THR A 115 -31.25 -16.78 -5.01
C THR A 115 -30.95 -15.83 -6.17
N SER A 116 -30.30 -14.70 -5.91
CA SER A 116 -29.82 -13.76 -6.93
C SER A 116 -28.31 -13.59 -6.83
N ARG A 117 -27.67 -13.41 -8.00
CA ARG A 117 -26.24 -13.17 -8.15
C ARG A 117 -26.00 -11.96 -9.05
N GLN A 118 -25.01 -11.16 -8.71
CA GLN A 118 -24.47 -10.08 -9.55
C GLN A 118 -22.94 -10.13 -9.52
N GLN A 119 -22.29 -9.57 -10.53
CA GLN A 119 -20.84 -9.61 -10.64
C GLN A 119 -20.30 -8.27 -11.13
N VAL A 120 -19.33 -7.74 -10.39
CA VAL A 120 -18.66 -6.48 -10.74
C VAL A 120 -17.18 -6.73 -10.99
N GLY A 121 -16.63 -6.00 -11.96
CA GLY A 121 -15.21 -5.92 -12.23
C GLY A 121 -14.70 -4.52 -11.91
N MET A 122 -13.55 -4.46 -11.25
CA MET A 122 -12.90 -3.19 -10.92
C MET A 122 -11.43 -3.20 -11.34
N LEU A 123 -11.05 -2.22 -12.16
CA LEU A 123 -9.65 -1.98 -12.50
C LEU A 123 -9.00 -1.10 -11.43
N VAL A 124 -7.92 -1.62 -10.87
CA VAL A 124 -7.15 -1.03 -9.79
C VAL A 124 -5.74 -0.75 -10.29
N ARG A 125 -5.23 0.45 -10.03
CA ARG A 125 -3.85 0.84 -10.31
C ARG A 125 -3.13 1.12 -9.00
N LEU A 126 -1.90 0.63 -8.88
CA LEU A 126 -1.02 1.00 -7.77
C LEU A 126 -0.70 2.49 -7.87
N ARG A 127 -0.85 3.18 -6.75
CA ARG A 127 -0.42 4.56 -6.56
C ARG A 127 0.82 4.54 -5.65
N PRO A 128 2.03 4.54 -6.23
CA PRO A 128 3.23 4.67 -5.42
C PRO A 128 3.24 6.01 -4.70
N LEU A 129 3.90 6.03 -3.55
CA LEU A 129 4.22 7.26 -2.83
C LEU A 129 5.28 8.03 -3.60
N GLU A 130 5.27 9.36 -3.55
CA GLU A 130 6.38 10.15 -4.09
C GLU A 130 7.26 10.62 -2.95
N ILE A 131 8.25 9.81 -2.58
CA ILE A 131 9.28 10.22 -1.61
C ILE A 131 10.38 10.93 -2.38
N SER A 132 10.43 12.26 -2.24
CA SER A 132 11.46 13.09 -2.88
C SER A 132 12.74 13.07 -2.06
N VAL A 133 13.71 12.29 -2.49
CA VAL A 133 15.07 12.27 -1.93
C VAL A 133 15.96 13.17 -2.78
N LYS A 134 16.48 14.24 -2.18
CA LYS A 134 17.27 15.27 -2.88
C LYS A 134 18.78 15.13 -2.71
N ALA A 135 19.22 14.29 -1.78
CA ALA A 135 20.62 14.01 -1.48
C ALA A 135 20.78 12.57 -0.97
N ALA A 136 22.00 12.05 -0.91
CA ALA A 136 22.25 10.78 -0.20
C ALA A 136 21.93 10.93 1.29
N LEU A 137 22.36 12.05 1.89
CA LEU A 137 22.04 12.43 3.26
C LEU A 137 21.41 13.81 3.32
N GLU A 138 20.24 13.92 3.95
CA GLU A 138 19.58 15.17 4.24
C GLU A 138 19.43 15.35 5.76
N THR A 139 19.89 16.48 6.30
CA THR A 139 19.86 16.74 7.74
C THR A 139 19.53 18.18 8.09
N GLN A 140 18.86 18.38 9.23
CA GLN A 140 18.46 19.72 9.69
C GLN A 140 19.47 20.35 10.64
N GLY A 141 20.10 19.52 11.46
CA GLY A 141 20.93 19.93 12.59
C GLY A 141 22.37 19.48 12.44
N GLU A 142 22.96 19.05 13.55
CA GLU A 142 24.37 18.69 13.61
C GLU A 142 24.66 17.47 12.72
N LEU A 143 25.77 17.55 11.98
CA LEU A 143 26.32 16.44 11.21
C LEU A 143 27.76 16.21 11.65
N LYS A 144 28.05 15.02 12.20
CA LYS A 144 29.42 14.60 12.49
C LYS A 144 29.84 13.54 11.49
N LEU A 145 30.92 13.81 10.76
CA LEU A 145 31.53 12.89 9.80
C LEU A 145 32.91 12.50 10.32
N GLY A 146 33.10 11.23 10.67
CA GLY A 146 34.37 10.77 11.23
C GLY A 146 34.92 9.52 10.58
N GLY A 147 36.18 9.23 10.89
CA GLY A 147 36.87 7.99 10.53
C GLY A 147 36.92 7.75 9.03
N SER A 148 36.34 6.63 8.61
CA SER A 148 36.26 6.14 7.24
C SER A 148 34.82 6.10 6.72
N SER A 149 33.95 6.96 7.26
CA SER A 149 32.61 7.16 6.68
C SER A 149 32.68 7.59 5.22
N ASP A 150 31.65 7.27 4.44
CA ASP A 150 31.53 7.60 3.02
C ASP A 150 30.07 7.98 2.69
N ILE A 151 29.88 9.11 2.01
CA ILE A 151 28.57 9.60 1.59
C ILE A 151 28.63 9.88 0.10
N ASP A 152 27.81 9.18 -0.69
CA ASP A 152 27.82 9.30 -2.14
C ASP A 152 26.43 9.62 -2.71
N GLY A 153 26.31 10.82 -3.28
CA GLY A 153 25.13 11.32 -3.99
C GLY A 153 24.97 10.81 -5.43
N HIS A 154 25.94 10.09 -5.99
CA HIS A 154 25.79 9.47 -7.31
C HIS A 154 24.82 8.30 -7.26
N ASP A 155 24.06 8.09 -8.33
CA ASP A 155 23.10 6.98 -8.34
C ASP A 155 23.83 5.65 -8.46
N THR A 156 23.68 4.80 -7.44
CA THR A 156 24.26 3.46 -7.40
C THR A 156 23.16 2.40 -7.43
N HIS A 157 23.42 1.31 -8.15
CA HIS A 157 22.50 0.18 -8.21
C HIS A 157 23.00 -0.96 -7.31
N PRO A 158 22.17 -1.48 -6.40
CA PRO A 158 22.51 -2.65 -5.61
C PRO A 158 22.88 -3.85 -6.49
N ALA A 159 23.91 -4.59 -6.07
CA ALA A 159 24.37 -5.76 -6.81
C ALA A 159 23.26 -6.81 -6.94
N GLY A 160 23.09 -7.37 -8.14
CA GLY A 160 22.08 -8.41 -8.41
C GLY A 160 20.65 -7.90 -8.58
N TRP A 161 20.40 -6.59 -8.46
CA TRP A 161 19.08 -6.03 -8.66
C TRP A 161 18.83 -5.71 -10.14
N ALA A 162 17.62 -6.02 -10.60
CA ALA A 162 17.14 -5.59 -11.91
C ALA A 162 16.66 -4.13 -11.81
N CYS A 163 17.55 -3.21 -12.17
CA CYS A 163 17.35 -1.76 -12.15
C CYS A 163 17.24 -1.18 -13.58
N GLY A 164 16.67 0.01 -13.70
CA GLY A 164 16.55 0.74 -14.97
C GLY A 164 17.82 1.52 -15.31
N ALA A 165 17.67 2.60 -16.08
CA ALA A 165 18.74 3.57 -16.24
C ALA A 165 18.98 4.32 -14.92
N TYR A 166 20.23 4.70 -14.67
CA TYR A 166 20.59 5.57 -13.56
C TYR A 166 19.83 6.90 -13.65
N ALA A 167 19.35 7.38 -12.50
CA ALA A 167 18.85 8.71 -12.33
C ALA A 167 20.00 9.74 -12.40
N ALA A 168 19.63 11.01 -12.52
CA ALA A 168 20.62 12.08 -12.36
C ALA A 168 21.18 12.08 -10.94
N ASP A 169 22.48 12.34 -10.83
CA ASP A 169 23.17 12.46 -9.55
C ASP A 169 22.52 13.51 -8.64
N ARG A 170 22.76 13.36 -7.34
CA ARG A 170 22.23 14.20 -6.28
C ARG A 170 23.35 14.78 -5.45
N ALA A 171 22.99 15.68 -4.54
CA ALA A 171 23.95 16.15 -3.58
C ALA A 171 24.41 15.00 -2.66
N GLY A 172 25.66 15.03 -2.21
CA GLY A 172 26.12 14.08 -1.19
C GLY A 172 25.40 14.34 0.12
N VAL A 173 25.56 15.55 0.65
CA VAL A 173 24.86 16.05 1.83
C VAL A 173 24.04 17.28 1.47
N ARG A 174 22.76 17.30 1.86
CA ARG A 174 21.92 18.50 1.90
C ARG A 174 21.65 18.88 3.34
N ILE A 175 21.99 20.11 3.73
CA ILE A 175 21.91 20.55 5.12
C ILE A 175 21.37 21.97 5.23
N LYS A 176 20.68 22.27 6.32
CA LYS A 176 20.18 23.62 6.61
C LYS A 176 21.30 24.67 6.68
N ASP A 177 22.34 24.33 7.43
CA ASP A 177 23.49 25.18 7.70
C ASP A 177 24.76 24.34 7.67
N SER A 178 25.61 24.56 6.67
CA SER A 178 26.85 23.79 6.50
C SER A 178 27.89 24.04 7.60
N THR A 179 27.73 25.11 8.41
CA THR A 179 28.61 25.36 9.57
C THR A 179 28.40 24.37 10.71
N LEU A 180 27.28 23.62 10.70
CA LEU A 180 26.96 22.56 11.66
C LEU A 180 27.63 21.22 11.33
N ILE A 181 28.40 21.17 10.23
CA ILE A 181 29.17 19.98 9.87
C ILE A 181 30.51 20.00 10.61
N SER A 182 30.74 18.98 11.43
CA SER A 182 32.06 18.69 12.00
C SER A 182 32.65 17.46 11.32
N THR A 183 33.96 17.50 11.06
CA THR A 183 34.67 16.42 10.39
C THR A 183 35.87 15.95 11.23
N ALA A 184 36.09 14.64 11.29
CA ALA A 184 37.21 14.00 11.97
C ALA A 184 37.84 12.94 11.04
N GLY A 185 38.87 13.31 10.26
CA GLY A 185 39.46 12.42 9.25
C GLY A 185 38.89 12.55 7.84
N CYS A 186 37.88 13.42 7.65
CA CYS A 186 37.29 13.77 6.37
C CYS A 186 37.57 15.25 6.00
N SER A 187 38.84 15.59 5.77
CA SER A 187 39.23 16.98 5.48
C SER A 187 38.73 17.42 4.09
N GLY A 188 38.20 18.63 4.01
CA GLY A 188 37.66 19.18 2.76
C GLY A 188 36.49 18.38 2.17
N PHE A 189 35.78 17.61 3.00
CA PHE A 189 34.70 16.71 2.58
C PHE A 189 35.18 15.63 1.59
N SER A 190 36.38 15.09 1.80
CA SER A 190 36.93 14.00 0.98
C SER A 190 36.11 12.70 1.03
N CYS A 191 35.32 12.51 2.09
CA CYS A 191 34.38 11.40 2.30
C CYS A 191 32.97 11.67 1.77
N VAL A 192 32.76 12.81 1.10
CA VAL A 192 31.45 13.16 0.55
C VAL A 192 31.60 13.38 -0.94
N ASP A 193 30.92 12.57 -1.73
CA ASP A 193 30.81 12.69 -3.17
C ASP A 193 29.36 12.98 -3.58
N GLY A 194 29.20 13.61 -4.74
CA GLY A 194 27.90 14.05 -5.24
C GLY A 194 27.98 15.39 -5.97
N VAL A 195 26.87 15.77 -6.59
CA VAL A 195 26.77 16.97 -7.43
C VAL A 195 25.65 17.88 -6.89
N PRO A 196 25.97 18.87 -6.02
CA PRO A 196 27.27 19.15 -5.38
C PRO A 196 27.57 18.24 -4.17
N LYS A 197 28.81 18.26 -3.66
CA LYS A 197 29.16 17.51 -2.43
C LYS A 197 28.31 17.94 -1.24
N ILE A 198 28.28 19.24 -0.98
CA ILE A 198 27.47 19.86 0.07
C ILE A 198 26.51 20.85 -0.58
N ASP A 199 25.22 20.67 -0.33
CA ASP A 199 24.13 21.56 -0.74
C ASP A 199 23.54 22.21 0.51
N GLN A 200 23.81 23.50 0.70
CA GLN A 200 23.22 24.24 1.81
C GLN A 200 21.86 24.81 1.40
N ASP A 201 20.80 24.40 2.09
CA ASP A 201 19.44 24.88 1.86
C ASP A 201 18.81 25.39 3.17
N PRO A 202 18.77 26.72 3.38
CA PRO A 202 18.18 27.33 4.56
C PRO A 202 16.68 27.07 4.74
N THR A 203 15.98 26.59 3.71
CA THR A 203 14.55 26.26 3.76
C THR A 203 14.28 24.90 4.42
N ILE A 204 15.32 24.13 4.73
CA ILE A 204 15.21 22.92 5.55
C ILE A 204 14.73 23.29 6.97
N ASP A 205 13.57 22.75 7.33
CA ASP A 205 12.88 22.94 8.60
C ASP A 205 12.10 21.66 8.98
N ASP A 206 11.39 21.68 10.10
CA ASP A 206 10.59 20.55 10.62
C ASP A 206 9.63 19.92 9.57
N SER A 207 9.18 20.69 8.57
CA SER A 207 8.36 20.16 7.47
C SER A 207 9.13 19.15 6.61
N THR A 208 10.45 19.27 6.51
CA THR A 208 11.35 18.35 5.80
C THR A 208 11.37 16.94 6.41
N LEU A 209 11.09 16.82 7.72
CA LEU A 209 10.98 15.54 8.42
C LEU A 209 9.55 15.03 8.51
N THR A 210 8.58 15.83 8.08
CA THR A 210 7.16 15.52 8.24
C THR A 210 6.38 15.53 6.94
N THR A 211 7.01 15.93 5.83
CA THR A 211 6.42 16.01 4.49
C THR A 211 7.47 15.61 3.45
N PHE A 212 7.12 14.63 2.62
CA PHE A 212 8.00 14.07 1.60
C PHE A 212 7.31 14.19 0.26
N GLY A 213 7.67 15.21 -0.53
CA GLY A 213 6.89 15.60 -1.70
C GLY A 213 5.50 16.05 -1.29
N ASP A 214 4.46 15.37 -1.78
CA ASP A 214 3.06 15.63 -1.42
C ASP A 214 2.53 14.73 -0.29
N VAL A 215 3.40 13.94 0.33
CA VAL A 215 3.01 12.93 1.32
C VAL A 215 3.38 13.37 2.74
N PRO A 216 2.39 13.63 3.63
CA PRO A 216 2.66 13.90 5.03
C PRO A 216 3.06 12.62 5.80
N TRP A 217 3.78 12.79 6.90
CA TRP A 217 4.24 11.71 7.78
C TRP A 217 3.10 10.79 8.24
N VAL A 218 1.94 11.36 8.53
CA VAL A 218 0.75 10.61 8.95
C VAL A 218 0.29 9.59 7.89
N ASP A 219 0.45 9.92 6.61
CA ASP A 219 0.08 9.02 5.51
C ASP A 219 1.13 7.93 5.33
N LEU A 220 2.41 8.24 5.57
CA LEU A 220 3.50 7.25 5.56
C LEU A 220 3.33 6.21 6.68
N ILE A 221 3.07 6.65 7.91
CA ILE A 221 2.84 5.71 9.03
C ILE A 221 1.53 4.92 8.85
N GLY A 222 0.53 5.50 8.18
CA GLY A 222 -0.71 4.81 7.83
C GLY A 222 -0.51 3.64 6.86
N LEU A 223 0.60 3.63 6.12
CA LEU A 223 1.01 2.55 5.22
C LEU A 223 1.96 1.53 5.86
N ALA A 224 2.35 1.75 7.13
CA ALA A 224 3.20 0.84 7.87
C ALA A 224 2.54 -0.54 8.00
N ASN A 225 3.21 -1.56 7.49
CA ASN A 225 2.82 -2.97 7.68
C ASN A 225 3.68 -3.67 8.75
N LYS A 226 4.71 -2.99 9.25
CA LYS A 226 5.52 -3.40 10.40
C LYS A 226 5.61 -2.25 11.39
N VAL A 227 4.81 -2.30 12.44
CA VAL A 227 4.89 -1.34 13.55
C VAL A 227 5.67 -1.98 14.69
N ILE A 228 6.75 -1.35 15.12
CA ILE A 228 7.63 -1.83 16.20
C ILE A 228 7.76 -0.76 17.28
N GLY A 229 7.84 -1.21 18.54
CA GLY A 229 8.07 -0.32 19.67
C GLY A 229 9.56 0.02 19.85
N PRO A 230 9.90 0.88 20.82
CA PRO A 230 11.29 1.14 21.17
C PRO A 230 12.04 -0.12 21.59
N GLY A 231 13.33 -0.21 21.28
CA GLY A 231 14.19 -1.32 21.70
C GLY A 231 15.20 -1.78 20.66
N THR A 232 15.83 -2.93 20.91
CA THR A 232 16.88 -3.48 20.05
C THR A 232 16.35 -4.60 19.15
N TYR A 233 16.63 -4.49 17.86
CA TYR A 233 16.15 -5.41 16.83
C TYR A 233 17.29 -5.99 16.03
N LYS A 234 17.28 -7.32 15.88
CA LYS A 234 18.12 -8.04 14.93
C LYS A 234 17.29 -8.30 13.67
N ALA A 235 17.37 -7.39 12.71
CA ALA A 235 16.64 -7.48 11.46
C ALA A 235 17.34 -8.45 10.49
N GLU A 236 16.65 -9.52 10.11
CA GLU A 236 17.16 -10.57 9.22
C GLU A 236 16.00 -11.20 8.43
N PRO A 237 16.22 -11.65 7.19
CA PRO A 237 15.22 -12.39 6.44
C PRO A 237 14.81 -13.65 7.20
N SER A 238 13.50 -13.94 7.26
CA SER A 238 13.01 -15.18 7.85
C SER A 238 11.99 -15.87 6.94
N LEU A 239 11.92 -17.20 7.03
CA LEU A 239 11.12 -18.05 6.18
C LEU A 239 10.10 -18.85 7.00
N THR A 240 8.95 -19.13 6.39
CA THR A 240 8.00 -20.14 6.86
C THR A 240 7.96 -21.26 5.82
N GLY A 241 8.72 -22.32 6.06
CA GLY A 241 9.01 -23.32 5.01
C GLY A 241 9.87 -22.70 3.89
N THR A 242 9.35 -22.70 2.67
CA THR A 242 10.04 -22.11 1.49
C THR A 242 9.58 -20.70 1.14
N GLN A 243 8.60 -20.15 1.87
CA GLN A 243 8.01 -18.84 1.61
C GLN A 243 8.56 -17.79 2.58
N CYS A 244 8.57 -16.52 2.15
CA CYS A 244 8.95 -15.43 3.03
C CYS A 244 7.98 -15.33 4.22
N ASN A 245 8.52 -15.22 5.44
CA ASN A 245 7.69 -15.08 6.64
C ASN A 245 7.26 -13.62 6.81
N LEU A 246 6.09 -13.30 6.28
CA LEU A 246 5.53 -11.94 6.32
C LEU A 246 5.03 -11.53 7.72
N THR A 247 4.91 -12.48 8.66
CA THR A 247 4.36 -12.22 10.00
C THR A 247 5.42 -11.85 11.02
N ASP A 248 6.67 -12.30 10.82
CA ASP A 248 7.78 -12.01 11.72
C ASP A 248 8.09 -10.51 11.75
N PRO A 249 8.00 -9.83 12.90
CA PRO A 249 8.28 -8.39 13.00
C PRO A 249 9.75 -8.04 12.68
N LYS A 250 10.67 -9.00 12.71
CA LYS A 250 12.11 -8.81 12.45
C LYS A 250 12.51 -9.10 11.00
N ASN A 251 11.58 -9.63 10.19
CA ASN A 251 11.82 -9.84 8.77
C ASN A 251 11.59 -8.56 8.00
N TRP A 252 12.67 -7.91 7.57
CA TRP A 252 12.62 -6.68 6.77
C TRP A 252 12.99 -6.92 5.30
N GLY A 253 12.85 -8.15 4.81
CA GLY A 253 13.19 -8.52 3.44
C GLY A 253 14.65 -8.95 3.26
N SER A 254 15.03 -9.33 2.03
CA SER A 254 16.36 -9.88 1.72
C SER A 254 17.01 -9.19 0.51
N PRO A 255 17.55 -7.98 0.68
CA PRO A 255 18.19 -7.22 -0.41
C PRO A 255 19.40 -7.91 -1.02
N LEU A 256 20.15 -8.70 -0.22
CA LEU A 256 21.33 -9.43 -0.69
C LEU A 256 20.99 -10.71 -1.46
N SER A 257 19.71 -11.12 -1.44
CA SER A 257 19.19 -12.26 -2.21
C SER A 257 17.90 -11.85 -2.93
N PRO A 258 17.98 -10.96 -3.95
CA PRO A 258 16.81 -10.38 -4.60
C PRO A 258 15.96 -11.41 -5.37
N ALA A 259 16.55 -12.55 -5.76
CA ALA A 259 15.84 -13.67 -6.36
C ALA A 259 15.27 -14.67 -5.32
N GLY A 260 15.62 -14.51 -4.04
CA GLY A 260 15.17 -15.37 -2.95
C GLY A 260 13.72 -15.08 -2.52
N PRO A 261 13.15 -15.91 -1.62
CA PRO A 261 11.74 -15.79 -1.23
C PRO A 261 11.37 -14.41 -0.66
N CYS A 262 12.28 -13.77 0.08
CA CYS A 262 12.08 -12.44 0.65
C CYS A 262 12.70 -11.30 -0.19
N GLY A 263 13.23 -11.58 -1.39
CA GLY A 263 13.88 -10.58 -2.23
C GLY A 263 12.93 -9.50 -2.75
N ASN A 264 11.65 -9.81 -2.92
CA ASN A 264 10.61 -8.84 -3.29
C ASN A 264 9.82 -8.29 -2.09
N TYR A 265 10.19 -8.66 -0.86
CA TYR A 265 9.48 -8.20 0.33
C TYR A 265 10.02 -6.83 0.77
N PHE A 266 9.29 -5.76 0.47
CA PHE A 266 9.63 -4.37 0.81
C PHE A 266 8.60 -3.80 1.81
N PRO A 267 8.73 -4.09 3.11
CA PRO A 267 7.83 -3.56 4.12
C PRO A 267 7.97 -2.04 4.31
N VAL A 268 6.93 -1.43 4.87
CA VAL A 268 7.01 -0.11 5.49
C VAL A 268 7.13 -0.35 7.00
N VAL A 269 8.32 -0.12 7.52
CA VAL A 269 8.69 -0.32 8.92
C VAL A 269 8.56 1.00 9.65
N TYR A 270 7.71 1.05 10.66
CA TYR A 270 7.49 2.20 11.52
C TYR A 270 7.88 1.87 12.96
N ALA A 271 8.92 2.53 13.45
CA ALA A 271 9.32 2.51 14.84
C ALA A 271 8.68 3.69 15.58
N THR A 272 7.92 3.40 16.64
CA THR A 272 7.18 4.42 17.41
C THR A 272 8.06 5.19 18.42
N GLY A 273 9.38 5.06 18.32
CA GLY A 273 10.35 5.63 19.25
C GLY A 273 11.75 5.12 18.98
N ASP A 274 12.63 5.25 19.96
CA ASP A 274 14.06 4.96 19.82
C ASP A 274 14.34 3.47 19.58
N ILE A 275 15.10 3.17 18.52
CA ILE A 275 15.49 1.80 18.19
C ILE A 275 16.98 1.66 17.97
N THR A 276 17.48 0.47 18.31
CA THR A 276 18.82 0.02 17.92
C THR A 276 18.70 -1.16 16.97
N VAL A 277 19.40 -1.14 15.84
CA VAL A 277 19.38 -2.22 14.85
C VAL A 277 20.75 -2.88 14.77
N ASN A 278 20.77 -4.19 15.01
CA ASN A 278 21.99 -5.00 15.14
C ASN A 278 21.93 -6.23 14.21
N GLY A 279 21.27 -6.07 13.06
CA GLY A 279 20.99 -7.14 12.09
C GLY A 279 22.04 -7.25 10.99
N VAL A 280 21.69 -7.97 9.92
CA VAL A 280 22.54 -8.11 8.73
C VAL A 280 22.03 -7.23 7.60
N GLN A 281 20.74 -7.35 7.28
CA GLN A 281 20.16 -6.70 6.10
C GLN A 281 18.68 -6.37 6.28
N GLY A 282 18.21 -5.35 5.58
CA GLY A 282 16.79 -5.00 5.45
C GLY A 282 16.53 -4.14 4.21
N GLN A 283 15.28 -4.06 3.79
CA GLN A 283 14.86 -3.26 2.65
C GLN A 283 13.43 -2.74 2.83
N GLY A 284 13.08 -1.71 2.06
CA GLY A 284 11.75 -1.09 2.11
C GLY A 284 11.84 0.36 2.57
N ILE A 285 10.84 0.82 3.31
CA ILE A 285 10.79 2.18 3.86
C ILE A 285 10.94 2.07 5.38
N LEU A 286 11.93 2.75 5.95
CA LEU A 286 12.13 2.80 7.40
C LEU A 286 11.78 4.18 7.94
N LEU A 287 10.81 4.22 8.85
CA LEU A 287 10.29 5.41 9.51
C LEU A 287 10.56 5.28 11.01
N VAL A 288 11.27 6.23 11.61
CA VAL A 288 11.60 6.21 13.04
C VAL A 288 11.12 7.51 13.70
N ASP A 289 10.16 7.40 14.62
CA ASP A 289 9.65 8.52 15.43
C ASP A 289 10.49 8.71 16.70
N GLY A 290 11.80 8.83 16.52
CA GLY A 290 12.79 8.85 17.59
C GLY A 290 14.20 8.74 17.02
N ASN A 291 15.12 8.23 17.83
CA ASN A 291 16.51 8.01 17.45
C ASN A 291 16.71 6.63 16.83
N LEU A 292 17.55 6.56 15.79
CA LEU A 292 18.01 5.32 15.17
C LEU A 292 19.48 5.12 15.48
N SER A 293 19.81 4.03 16.16
CA SER A 293 21.19 3.59 16.36
C SER A 293 21.45 2.31 15.58
N VAL A 294 22.49 2.27 14.75
CA VAL A 294 22.85 1.10 13.95
C VAL A 294 24.19 0.53 14.38
N GLN A 295 24.25 -0.78 14.53
CA GLN A 295 25.41 -1.52 14.99
C GLN A 295 25.67 -2.74 14.10
N GLY A 296 26.95 -3.10 13.95
CA GLY A 296 27.35 -4.40 13.41
C GLY A 296 27.20 -4.59 11.90
N GLY A 297 27.29 -3.51 11.10
CA GLY A 297 27.38 -3.62 9.64
C GLY A 297 26.03 -3.83 8.95
N PHE A 298 24.95 -3.45 9.61
CA PHE A 298 23.61 -3.60 9.05
C PHE A 298 23.46 -2.80 7.75
N GLU A 299 22.98 -3.47 6.71
CA GLU A 299 22.70 -2.86 5.41
C GLU A 299 21.20 -2.64 5.20
N PHE A 300 20.79 -1.41 4.89
CA PHE A 300 19.41 -1.09 4.55
C PHE A 300 19.28 -0.58 3.11
N TYR A 301 18.26 -1.06 2.40
CA TYR A 301 18.00 -0.70 1.00
C TYR A 301 16.62 -0.06 0.82
N GLY A 302 16.62 1.24 0.59
CA GLY A 302 15.44 2.09 0.44
C GLY A 302 15.54 3.37 1.28
N PRO A 303 14.51 4.21 1.29
CA PRO A 303 14.52 5.47 2.02
C PRO A 303 14.42 5.24 3.53
N VAL A 304 15.24 5.95 4.29
CA VAL A 304 15.25 5.96 5.76
C VAL A 304 14.94 7.37 6.25
N ILE A 305 13.93 7.49 7.10
CA ILE A 305 13.48 8.76 7.66
C ILE A 305 13.50 8.64 9.19
N VAL A 306 14.30 9.48 9.84
CA VAL A 306 14.53 9.48 11.29
C VAL A 306 14.17 10.85 11.85
N ARG A 307 13.13 10.94 12.68
CA ARG A 307 12.71 12.22 13.26
C ARG A 307 13.66 12.75 14.34
N GLY A 308 14.47 11.87 14.95
CA GLY A 308 15.52 12.21 15.89
C GLY A 308 16.92 12.12 15.27
N ALA A 309 17.86 11.62 16.05
CA ALA A 309 19.24 11.43 15.63
C ALA A 309 19.46 10.04 14.99
N LEU A 310 20.22 10.01 13.90
CA LEU A 310 20.83 8.80 13.37
C LEU A 310 22.26 8.68 13.92
N SER A 311 22.58 7.54 14.54
CA SER A 311 23.94 7.21 14.98
C SER A 311 24.36 5.84 14.46
N THR A 312 25.64 5.70 14.11
CA THR A 312 26.21 4.40 13.71
C THR A 312 27.39 4.06 14.62
N ALA A 313 27.55 2.78 14.98
CA ALA A 313 28.68 2.31 15.78
C ALA A 313 29.21 0.95 15.31
N GLY A 314 30.48 0.65 15.63
CA GLY A 314 31.12 -0.62 15.25
C GLY A 314 31.57 -0.63 13.80
N THR A 315 31.11 -1.60 13.01
CA THR A 315 31.46 -1.76 11.59
C THR A 315 30.63 -0.91 10.63
N GLY A 316 30.15 0.25 11.07
CA GLY A 316 29.26 1.08 10.27
C GLY A 316 27.84 0.54 10.14
N GLY A 317 26.96 1.40 9.62
CA GLY A 317 25.71 1.02 8.97
C GLY A 317 25.78 1.45 7.51
N HIS A 318 25.22 0.66 6.60
CA HIS A 318 25.21 0.96 5.17
C HIS A 318 23.78 1.26 4.72
N PHE A 319 23.53 2.48 4.27
CA PHE A 319 22.22 2.91 3.82
C PHE A 319 22.25 3.17 2.31
N ASN A 320 21.51 2.37 1.55
CA ASN A 320 21.46 2.40 0.09
C ASN A 320 20.08 2.87 -0.36
N GLY A 321 19.95 4.13 -0.76
CA GLY A 321 18.69 4.73 -1.17
C GLY A 321 18.71 6.22 -0.90
N GLY A 322 18.64 6.58 0.39
CA GLY A 322 18.76 7.94 0.89
C GLY A 322 18.27 8.04 2.33
N VAL A 323 18.88 8.96 3.09
CA VAL A 323 18.60 9.15 4.51
C VAL A 323 18.16 10.58 4.76
N ILE A 324 17.07 10.75 5.51
CA ILE A 324 16.59 12.05 5.99
C ILE A 324 16.51 11.95 7.52
N ALA A 325 17.28 12.76 8.23
CA ALA A 325 17.33 12.73 9.70
C ALA A 325 17.38 14.13 10.32
N ALA A 326 16.95 14.30 11.58
CA ALA A 326 17.08 15.59 12.24
C ALA A 326 18.53 15.94 12.55
N ASN A 327 19.26 14.97 13.10
CA ASN A 327 20.70 15.06 13.40
C ASN A 327 21.37 13.75 13.01
N VAL A 328 22.66 13.80 12.70
CA VAL A 328 23.39 12.63 12.21
C VAL A 328 24.79 12.58 12.81
N ASP A 329 25.13 11.43 13.41
CA ASP A 329 26.44 11.13 13.97
C ASP A 329 27.02 9.87 13.30
N LEU A 330 27.93 10.10 12.35
CA LEU A 330 28.72 9.07 11.66
C LEU A 330 30.18 9.12 12.13
N ASP A 331 30.46 9.67 13.31
CA ASP A 331 31.80 9.71 13.87
C ASP A 331 32.21 8.32 14.38
N GLN A 332 32.86 7.56 13.49
CA GLN A 332 33.39 6.24 13.82
C GLN A 332 34.89 6.30 14.08
N SER A 333 35.37 5.56 15.07
CA SER A 333 36.80 5.35 15.21
C SER A 333 37.30 4.50 14.03
N SER A 334 38.31 5.00 13.32
CA SER A 334 38.80 4.46 12.02
C SER A 334 39.32 3.01 12.04
N VAL A 335 39.22 2.31 13.18
CA VAL A 335 39.68 0.94 13.39
C VAL A 335 38.52 -0.07 13.26
N LEU A 336 37.26 0.38 13.24
CA LEU A 336 36.11 -0.53 13.42
C LEU A 336 35.22 -0.75 12.19
N GLY A 337 35.28 0.08 11.13
CA GLY A 337 34.56 -0.09 9.86
C GLY A 337 33.93 1.21 9.36
N ASP A 338 33.27 1.16 8.20
CA ASP A 338 32.88 2.36 7.43
C ASP A 338 31.35 2.53 7.46
N ALA A 339 30.86 3.67 7.94
CA ALA A 339 29.45 4.05 7.78
C ALA A 339 29.25 4.60 6.36
N ILE A 340 28.37 3.98 5.56
CA ILE A 340 28.15 4.35 4.16
C ILE A 340 26.72 4.84 3.98
N VAL A 341 26.56 5.99 3.33
CA VAL A 341 25.25 6.49 2.86
C VAL A 341 25.34 6.73 1.37
N SER A 342 24.70 5.88 0.57
CA SER A 342 24.69 5.98 -0.89
C SER A 342 23.29 6.28 -1.41
N PHE A 343 23.20 7.16 -2.39
CA PHE A 343 21.98 7.38 -3.13
C PHE A 343 21.71 6.20 -4.06
N SER A 344 20.47 5.71 -4.06
CA SER A 344 20.02 4.68 -4.99
C SER A 344 18.59 4.89 -5.41
N SER A 345 18.41 5.37 -6.64
CA SER A 345 17.10 5.54 -7.26
C SER A 345 16.37 4.20 -7.40
N CYS A 346 17.11 3.12 -7.66
CA CYS A 346 16.57 1.78 -7.78
C CYS A 346 16.03 1.25 -6.43
N ALA A 347 16.77 1.44 -5.34
CA ALA A 347 16.33 1.03 -4.01
C ALA A 347 15.08 1.81 -3.58
N ILE A 348 15.06 3.13 -3.80
CA ILE A 348 13.90 3.98 -3.54
C ILE A 348 12.70 3.52 -4.35
N ALA A 349 12.85 3.35 -5.66
CA ALA A 349 11.77 2.94 -6.55
C ALA A 349 11.18 1.57 -6.15
N ARG A 350 12.01 0.60 -5.77
CA ARG A 350 11.54 -0.71 -5.31
C ARG A 350 10.78 -0.62 -4.00
N ALA A 351 11.30 0.12 -3.02
CA ALA A 351 10.66 0.32 -1.72
C ALA A 351 9.29 1.00 -1.87
N VAL A 352 9.24 2.10 -2.62
CA VAL A 352 8.03 2.89 -2.88
C VAL A 352 6.97 2.08 -3.65
N ASN A 353 7.37 1.32 -4.67
CA ASN A 353 6.45 0.45 -5.40
C ASN A 353 5.96 -0.71 -4.53
N GLY A 354 6.79 -1.24 -3.64
CA GLY A 354 6.40 -2.24 -2.66
C GLY A 354 5.33 -1.74 -1.69
N ALA A 355 5.44 -0.48 -1.26
CA ALA A 355 4.49 0.21 -0.39
C ALA A 355 3.23 0.74 -1.10
N ALA A 356 3.17 0.69 -2.43
CA ALA A 356 2.09 1.29 -3.21
C ALA A 356 0.73 0.65 -2.92
N SER A 357 -0.27 1.45 -2.55
CA SER A 357 -1.63 0.98 -2.34
C SER A 357 -2.43 0.96 -3.64
N GLY A 358 -3.36 0.01 -3.76
CA GLY A 358 -4.26 -0.09 -4.90
C GLY A 358 -5.36 0.96 -4.83
N ALA A 359 -5.53 1.74 -5.90
CA ALA A 359 -6.63 2.69 -6.04
C ALA A 359 -7.46 2.42 -7.30
N LYS A 360 -8.75 2.74 -7.24
CA LYS A 360 -9.64 2.69 -8.41
C LYS A 360 -9.16 3.70 -9.47
N LEU A 361 -9.25 3.35 -10.75
CA LEU A 361 -9.06 4.33 -11.82
C LEU A 361 -10.10 5.45 -11.71
N LYS A 362 -9.70 6.69 -12.02
CA LYS A 362 -10.58 7.87 -11.95
C LYS A 362 -11.82 7.73 -12.85
N GLU A 363 -11.65 7.13 -14.01
CA GLU A 363 -12.71 6.91 -15.00
C GLU A 363 -12.71 5.44 -15.44
N ARG A 364 -13.91 4.93 -15.76
CA ARG A 364 -14.12 3.55 -16.27
C ARG A 364 -13.49 2.46 -15.40
N SER A 365 -13.33 2.71 -14.10
CA SER A 365 -12.78 1.73 -13.16
C SER A 365 -13.74 0.60 -12.84
N TRP A 366 -15.02 0.73 -13.18
CA TRP A 366 -16.07 -0.17 -12.77
C TRP A 366 -16.89 -0.64 -13.97
N VAL A 367 -17.23 -1.93 -13.99
CA VAL A 367 -18.11 -2.53 -14.98
C VAL A 367 -18.96 -3.61 -14.33
N ASN A 368 -20.26 -3.63 -14.63
CA ASN A 368 -21.10 -4.78 -14.36
C ASN A 368 -20.77 -5.86 -15.40
N LEU A 369 -20.39 -7.05 -14.93
CA LEU A 369 -19.97 -8.16 -15.78
C LEU A 369 -21.11 -9.14 -16.09
N ASN A 370 -22.30 -8.94 -15.51
CA ASN A 370 -23.45 -9.83 -15.64
C ASN A 370 -24.76 -9.11 -15.94
#